data_AF-A0A6C0JXT8-F1
#
_entry.id   AF-A0A6C0JXT8-F1
#
_cell.length_a   1.000
_cell.length_b   1.000
_cell.length_c   1.000
_cell.angle_alpha   90.00
_cell.angle_beta   90.00
_cell.angle_gamma   90.00
#
_symmetry.space_group_name_H-M   'P 1'
#
loop_
_entity.id
_entity.type
_entity.pdbx_description
1 polymer ?
#
loop_
_entity_poly.entity_id
_entity_poly.type
_entity_poly.pdbx_seq_one_letter_code
_entity_poly.pdbx_strand_id
1 'polypeptide(L)'
;MNCKCIYNLRLNHMDIALTPDTYTPSIDDAGNYIDTIPILKHGLLCLCGTRTDKRYETNAKFAMHVKTKTHQKWLMTLNQNKANHYVQMLEHKELLENQRKIIGHLEKQLSQKNRMIDYLTEELLNKHVKPQPSVNLLDINE
;
A
#
# COMPACT_ATOMS: atom_id res chain seq x y z
N MET A 1 0.32 63.19 11.75
CA MET A 1 0.29 61.72 11.72
C MET A 1 0.12 61.27 10.28
N ASN A 2 1.23 60.94 9.63
CA ASN A 2 1.26 60.38 8.28
C ASN A 2 1.25 58.86 8.39
N CYS A 3 0.28 58.18 7.80
CA CYS A 3 0.43 56.76 7.49
C CYS A 3 -0.10 56.50 6.08
N LYS A 4 0.84 56.52 5.13
CA LYS A 4 0.66 55.94 3.80
C LYS A 4 0.83 54.44 3.93
N CYS A 5 -0.21 53.68 3.62
CA CYS A 5 -0.08 52.27 3.23
C CYS A 5 -0.94 52.04 1.98
N ILE A 6 -0.37 52.39 0.82
CA ILE A 6 -0.86 51.88 -0.47
C ILE A 6 -0.24 50.49 -0.61
N TYR A 7 -0.96 49.46 -0.19
CA TYR A 7 -0.73 48.11 -0.69
C TYR A 7 -1.79 47.83 -1.76
N ASN A 8 -1.47 48.22 -3.00
CA ASN A 8 -2.10 47.64 -4.18
C ASN A 8 -1.54 46.22 -4.35
N LEU A 9 -1.99 45.27 -3.53
CA LEU A 9 -2.01 43.88 -3.95
C LEU A 9 -3.35 43.66 -4.64
N ARG A 10 -3.32 43.79 -5.97
CA ARG A 10 -4.31 43.16 -6.83
C ARG A 10 -4.14 41.65 -6.64
N LEU A 11 -4.78 41.11 -5.60
CA LEU A 11 -5.14 39.71 -5.54
C LEU A 11 -5.99 39.48 -6.79
N ASN A 12 -5.34 39.01 -7.86
CA ASN A 12 -6.04 38.17 -8.81
C ASN A 12 -6.50 36.99 -7.98
N HIS A 13 -7.71 37.12 -7.43
CA HIS A 13 -8.46 36.06 -6.84
C HIS A 13 -8.60 35.04 -7.96
N MET A 14 -7.68 34.10 -8.00
CA MET A 14 -7.91 32.84 -8.68
C MET A 14 -9.02 32.25 -7.83
N ASP A 15 -10.27 32.52 -8.22
CA ASP A 15 -11.44 31.74 -7.82
C ASP A 15 -11.20 30.33 -8.36
N ILE A 16 -10.23 29.63 -7.75
CA ILE A 16 -10.03 28.21 -7.89
C ILE A 16 -11.16 27.58 -7.08
N ALA A 17 -12.39 27.75 -7.55
CA ALA A 17 -13.36 26.71 -7.38
C ALA A 17 -12.72 25.49 -8.07
N LEU A 18 -12.15 24.58 -7.28
CA LEU A 18 -11.58 23.31 -7.70
C LEU A 18 -12.71 22.44 -8.24
N THR A 19 -13.31 22.82 -9.36
CA THR A 19 -14.17 21.92 -10.11
C THR A 19 -13.21 20.92 -10.74
N PRO A 20 -13.25 19.63 -10.35
CA PRO A 20 -12.34 18.64 -10.88
C PRO A 20 -12.47 18.64 -12.41
N ASP A 21 -11.34 18.76 -13.07
CA ASP A 21 -11.25 18.73 -14.53
C ASP A 21 -11.38 17.32 -15.10
N THR A 22 -11.36 16.32 -14.22
CA THR A 22 -11.46 14.90 -14.50
C THR A 22 -12.70 14.29 -13.84
N TYR A 23 -13.46 13.54 -14.63
CA TYR A 23 -14.66 12.85 -14.19
C TYR A 23 -14.34 11.73 -13.21
N THR A 24 -15.07 11.72 -12.10
CA THR A 24 -15.07 10.64 -11.13
C THR A 24 -16.52 10.19 -10.93
N PRO A 25 -16.83 8.88 -11.11
CA PRO A 25 -18.16 8.36 -10.82
C PRO A 25 -18.50 8.56 -9.33
N SER A 26 -19.79 8.75 -9.05
CA SER A 26 -20.28 8.78 -7.67
C SER A 26 -20.50 7.36 -7.14
N ILE A 27 -20.72 7.23 -5.84
CA ILE A 27 -20.93 5.94 -5.18
C ILE A 27 -22.36 5.93 -4.62
N ASP A 28 -23.13 4.88 -4.91
CA ASP A 28 -24.47 4.67 -4.35
C ASP A 28 -24.42 4.11 -2.92
N ASP A 29 -25.57 3.96 -2.26
CA ASP A 29 -25.66 3.44 -0.89
C ASP A 29 -25.17 1.98 -0.76
N ALA A 30 -25.17 1.21 -1.85
CA ALA A 30 -24.61 -0.14 -1.92
C ALA A 30 -23.11 -0.14 -2.24
N GLY A 31 -22.51 1.04 -2.44
CA GLY A 31 -21.10 1.23 -2.75
C GLY A 31 -20.76 1.06 -4.23
N ASN A 32 -21.71 0.90 -5.14
CA ASN A 32 -21.44 0.78 -6.57
C ASN A 32 -21.12 2.13 -7.19
N TYR A 33 -20.18 2.14 -8.13
CA TYR A 33 -19.93 3.30 -8.97
C TYR A 33 -21.13 3.54 -9.89
N ILE A 34 -21.70 4.74 -9.79
CA ILE A 34 -22.83 5.23 -10.59
C ILE A 34 -22.47 6.54 -11.29
N ASP A 35 -23.12 6.76 -12.43
CA ASP A 35 -22.92 7.99 -13.18
C ASP A 35 -23.72 9.15 -12.57
N THR A 36 -23.03 10.21 -12.16
CA THR A 36 -23.64 11.46 -11.73
C THR A 36 -22.93 12.61 -12.43
N ILE A 37 -23.66 13.32 -13.29
CA ILE A 37 -23.09 14.38 -14.11
C ILE A 37 -22.96 15.65 -13.27
N PRO A 38 -21.74 16.13 -12.96
CA PRO A 38 -21.56 17.37 -12.22
C PRO A 38 -21.86 18.58 -13.10
N ILE A 39 -22.12 19.74 -12.48
CA ILE A 39 -22.29 20.99 -13.21
C ILE A 39 -20.93 21.42 -13.79
N LEU A 40 -20.78 21.30 -15.11
CA LEU A 40 -19.56 21.67 -15.82
C LEU A 40 -19.40 23.20 -15.95
N LYS A 41 -18.33 23.77 -15.38
CA LYS A 41 -17.91 25.17 -15.60
C LYS A 41 -16.73 25.31 -16.57
N HIS A 42 -15.78 24.36 -16.56
CA HIS A 42 -14.51 24.45 -17.32
C HIS A 42 -14.23 23.23 -18.20
N GLY A 43 -15.30 22.51 -18.59
CA GLY A 43 -15.19 21.23 -19.27
C GLY A 43 -14.68 20.10 -18.36
N LEU A 44 -14.89 18.84 -18.78
CA LEU A 44 -14.60 17.64 -17.99
C LEU A 44 -13.96 16.56 -18.86
N LEU A 45 -12.94 15.90 -18.34
CA LEU A 45 -12.24 14.79 -18.99
C LEU A 45 -12.81 13.46 -18.49
N CYS A 46 -13.14 12.52 -19.38
CA CYS A 46 -13.41 11.14 -18.96
C CYS A 46 -12.18 10.27 -19.21
N LEU A 47 -11.80 9.46 -18.23
CA LEU A 47 -10.72 8.48 -18.35
C LEU A 47 -11.15 7.17 -19.03
N CYS A 48 -12.37 7.13 -19.58
CA CYS A 48 -12.94 5.96 -20.20
C CYS A 48 -12.55 5.83 -21.69
N GLY A 49 -12.21 4.61 -22.11
CA GLY A 49 -11.86 4.31 -23.49
C GLY A 49 -10.44 4.75 -23.89
N THR A 50 -10.23 4.97 -25.19
CA THR A 50 -8.90 5.28 -25.77
C THR A 50 -8.57 6.76 -25.85
N ARG A 51 -9.55 7.65 -25.69
CA ARG A 51 -9.39 9.12 -25.81
C ARG A 51 -9.46 9.78 -24.43
N THR A 52 -8.49 9.48 -23.59
CA THR A 52 -8.36 10.02 -22.21
C THR A 52 -8.05 11.52 -22.19
N ASP A 53 -7.62 12.07 -23.32
CA ASP A 53 -7.32 13.48 -23.55
C ASP A 53 -8.54 14.34 -23.92
N LYS A 54 -9.69 13.70 -24.22
CA LYS A 54 -10.86 14.41 -24.75
C LYS A 54 -11.62 15.15 -23.64
N ARG A 55 -11.63 16.48 -23.73
CA ARG A 55 -12.44 17.36 -22.86
C ARG A 55 -13.84 17.55 -23.41
N TYR A 56 -14.85 17.34 -22.56
CA TYR A 56 -16.26 17.64 -22.83
C TYR A 56 -16.61 19.00 -22.24
N GLU A 57 -16.86 19.99 -23.08
CA GLU A 57 -17.09 21.38 -22.65
C GLU A 57 -18.48 21.61 -22.04
N THR A 58 -19.49 20.83 -22.46
CA THR A 58 -20.88 21.03 -22.06
C THR A 58 -21.48 19.79 -21.44
N ASN A 59 -22.43 19.99 -20.52
CA ASN A 59 -23.22 18.92 -19.89
C ASN A 59 -23.89 18.02 -20.93
N ALA A 60 -24.42 18.57 -22.03
CA ALA A 60 -25.06 17.79 -23.08
C ALA A 60 -24.08 16.83 -23.78
N LYS A 61 -22.89 17.32 -24.16
CA LYS A 61 -21.84 16.50 -24.78
C LYS A 61 -21.40 15.37 -23.85
N PHE A 62 -21.25 15.68 -22.55
CA PHE A 62 -20.86 14.70 -21.55
C PHE A 62 -21.98 13.68 -21.25
N ALA A 63 -23.23 14.13 -21.15
CA ALA A 63 -24.39 13.26 -20.93
C ALA A 63 -24.59 12.23 -22.06
N MET A 64 -24.35 12.65 -23.31
CA MET A 64 -24.34 11.71 -24.44
C MET A 64 -23.20 10.70 -24.33
N HIS A 65 -22.03 11.15 -23.91
CA HIS A 65 -20.86 10.31 -23.76
C HIS A 65 -21.02 9.23 -22.68
N VAL A 66 -21.57 9.58 -21.52
CA VAL A 66 -21.84 8.64 -20.43
C VAL A 66 -22.74 7.48 -20.91
N LYS A 67 -23.67 7.74 -21.83
CA LYS A 67 -24.56 6.71 -22.40
C LYS A 67 -23.88 5.78 -23.43
N THR A 68 -22.64 6.06 -23.82
CA THR A 68 -21.93 5.23 -24.81
C THR A 68 -21.54 3.88 -24.23
N LYS A 69 -21.52 2.82 -25.06
CA LYS A 69 -21.12 1.47 -24.64
C LYS A 69 -19.72 1.42 -24.04
N THR A 70 -18.81 2.26 -24.54
CA THR A 70 -17.43 2.34 -24.03
C THR A 70 -17.40 2.82 -22.58
N HIS A 71 -18.14 3.90 -22.27
CA HIS A 71 -18.24 4.42 -20.91
C HIS A 71 -18.92 3.42 -19.97
N GLN A 72 -20.06 2.86 -20.40
CA GLN A 72 -20.79 1.88 -19.60
C GLN A 72 -19.95 0.64 -19.30
N LYS A 73 -19.18 0.14 -20.29
CA LYS A 73 -18.23 -0.96 -20.07
C LYS A 73 -17.14 -0.58 -19.06
N TRP A 74 -16.59 0.64 -19.15
CA TRP A 74 -15.60 1.14 -18.19
C TRP A 74 -16.16 1.19 -16.77
N LEU A 75 -17.38 1.71 -16.59
CA LEU A 75 -18.04 1.74 -15.27
C LEU A 75 -18.30 0.32 -14.72
N MET A 76 -18.75 -0.60 -15.57
CA MET A 76 -18.89 -2.02 -15.20
C MET A 76 -17.54 -2.63 -14.78
N THR A 77 -16.46 -2.34 -15.50
CA THR A 77 -15.10 -2.79 -15.13
C THR A 77 -14.66 -2.21 -13.78
N LEU A 78 -14.97 -0.94 -13.47
CA LEU A 78 -14.68 -0.37 -12.16
C LEU A 78 -15.41 -1.12 -11.03
N ASN A 79 -16.68 -1.42 -11.22
CA ASN A 79 -17.47 -2.19 -10.25
C ASN A 79 -16.97 -3.64 -10.11
N GLN A 80 -16.61 -4.30 -11.21
CA GLN A 80 -16.02 -5.63 -11.17
C GLN A 80 -14.66 -5.64 -10.47
N ASN A 81 -13.80 -4.66 -10.77
CA ASN A 81 -12.50 -4.54 -10.13
C ASN A 81 -12.63 -4.28 -8.63
N LYS A 82 -13.64 -3.51 -8.20
CA LYS A 82 -13.95 -3.35 -6.77
C LYS A 82 -14.23 -4.70 -6.10
N ALA A 83 -15.11 -5.52 -6.69
CA ALA A 83 -15.42 -6.85 -6.17
C ALA A 83 -14.16 -7.74 -6.14
N ASN A 84 -13.36 -7.71 -7.21
CA ASN A 84 -12.12 -8.48 -7.31
C ASN A 84 -11.08 -8.03 -6.26
N HIS A 85 -10.91 -6.72 -6.05
CA HIS A 85 -9.98 -6.18 -5.05
C HIS A 85 -10.36 -6.59 -3.63
N TYR A 86 -11.66 -6.65 -3.32
CA TYR A 86 -12.12 -7.11 -2.02
C TYR A 86 -11.77 -8.59 -1.77
N VAL A 87 -12.00 -9.45 -2.77
CA VAL A 87 -11.65 -10.88 -2.68
C VAL A 87 -10.13 -11.06 -2.54
N GLN A 88 -9.33 -10.38 -3.37
CA GLN A 88 -7.87 -10.42 -3.28
C GLN A 88 -7.36 -9.92 -1.93
N MET A 89 -8.00 -8.91 -1.34
CA MET A 89 -7.64 -8.41 0.00
C MET A 89 -7.89 -9.46 1.08
N LEU A 90 -8.97 -10.24 0.98
CA LEU A 90 -9.23 -11.36 1.90
C LEU A 90 -8.18 -12.46 1.75
N GLU A 91 -7.85 -12.85 0.52
CA GLU A 91 -6.80 -13.83 0.23
C GLU A 91 -5.43 -13.36 0.76
N HIS A 92 -5.10 -12.08 0.59
CA HIS A 92 -3.87 -11.50 1.12
C HIS A 92 -3.83 -11.48 2.65
N LYS A 93 -4.96 -11.24 3.32
CA LYS A 93 -5.03 -11.34 4.78
C LYS A 93 -4.75 -12.76 5.26
N GLU A 94 -5.33 -13.77 4.61
CA GLU A 94 -5.08 -15.17 4.95
C GLU A 94 -3.60 -15.53 4.72
N LEU A 95 -3.02 -15.10 3.59
CA LEU A 95 -1.61 -15.31 3.29
C LEU A 95 -0.70 -14.68 4.36
N LEU A 96 -0.97 -13.45 4.80
CA LEU A 96 -0.20 -12.78 5.85
C LEU A 96 -0.27 -13.54 7.18
N GLU A 97 -1.44 -14.02 7.57
CA GLU A 97 -1.59 -14.81 8.79
C GLU A 97 -0.81 -16.14 8.71
N ASN A 98 -0.81 -16.79 7.55
CA ASN A 98 -0.01 -18.00 7.34
C ASN A 98 1.49 -17.70 7.36
N GLN A 99 1.94 -16.61 6.74
CA GLN A 99 3.34 -16.18 6.78
C GLN A 99 3.79 -15.88 8.22
N ARG A 100 2.98 -15.20 9.03
CA ARG A 100 3.27 -14.94 10.45
C ARG A 100 3.47 -16.22 11.24
N LYS A 101 2.62 -17.23 11.03
CA LYS A 101 2.75 -18.54 11.68
C LYS A 101 4.05 -19.26 11.28
N ILE A 102 4.40 -19.25 10.00
CA ILE A 102 5.64 -19.87 9.51
C ILE A 102 6.85 -19.18 10.12
N ILE A 103 6.87 -17.85 10.13
CA ILE A 103 7.96 -17.06 10.74
C ILE A 103 8.10 -17.43 12.23
N GLY A 104 7.00 -17.38 13.01
CA GLY A 104 7.06 -17.72 14.43
C GLY A 104 7.50 -19.17 14.69
N HIS A 105 7.14 -20.11 13.82
CA HIS A 105 7.62 -21.48 13.90
C HIS A 105 9.14 -21.57 13.65
N LEU A 106 9.63 -20.92 12.60
CA LEU A 106 11.05 -20.89 12.25
C LEU A 106 11.89 -20.19 13.32
N GLU A 107 11.40 -19.09 13.89
CA GLU A 107 12.05 -18.39 15.00
C GLU A 107 12.19 -19.30 16.23
N LYS A 108 11.16 -20.08 16.55
CA LYS A 108 11.22 -21.06 17.63
C LYS A 108 12.26 -22.15 17.35
N GLN A 109 12.30 -22.68 16.13
CA GLN A 109 13.29 -23.69 15.73
C GLN A 109 14.72 -23.14 15.80
N LEU A 110 14.94 -21.90 15.33
CA LEU A 110 16.23 -21.23 15.41
C LEU A 110 16.68 -21.03 16.86
N SER A 111 15.77 -20.55 17.72
CA SER A 111 16.04 -20.38 19.15
C SER A 111 16.43 -21.71 19.82
N GLN A 112 15.73 -22.80 19.50
CA GLN A 112 16.05 -24.14 19.99
C GLN A 112 17.43 -24.62 19.52
N LYS A 113 17.75 -24.43 18.24
CA LYS A 113 19.05 -24.83 17.68
C LYS A 113 20.20 -24.01 18.28
N ASN A 114 20.02 -22.70 18.48
CA ASN A 114 21.04 -21.85 19.11
C ASN A 114 21.33 -22.30 20.55
N ARG A 115 20.29 -22.57 21.36
CA ARG A 115 20.48 -23.10 22.72
C ARG A 115 21.24 -24.43 22.74
N MET A 116 20.96 -25.29 21.75
CA MET A 116 21.66 -26.56 21.63
C MET A 116 23.14 -26.36 21.25
N ILE A 117 23.44 -25.40 20.37
CA ILE A 117 24.81 -25.01 20.04
C ILE A 117 25.52 -24.51 21.31
N ASP A 118 24.91 -23.55 22.03
CA ASP A 118 25.49 -23.00 23.27
C ASP A 118 25.81 -24.10 24.28
N TYR A 119 24.85 -25.00 24.54
CA TYR A 119 25.03 -26.15 25.42
C TYR A 119 26.20 -27.05 25.01
N LEU A 120 26.27 -27.43 23.72
CA LEU A 120 27.33 -28.30 23.22
C LEU A 120 28.70 -27.60 23.23
N THR A 121 28.73 -26.29 22.96
CA THR A 121 29.94 -25.48 23.05
C THR A 121 30.46 -25.42 24.49
N GLU A 122 29.58 -25.21 25.47
CA GLU A 122 29.95 -25.26 26.90
C GLU A 122 30.45 -26.65 27.32
N GLU A 123 29.81 -27.72 26.85
CA GLU A 123 30.24 -29.10 27.15
C GLU A 123 31.66 -29.37 26.62
N LEU A 124 31.98 -28.91 25.40
CA LEU A 124 33.30 -29.03 24.80
C LEU A 124 34.37 -28.24 25.57
N LEU A 125 34.05 -27.00 25.97
CA LEU A 125 34.96 -26.17 26.77
C LEU A 125 35.25 -26.82 28.12
N ASN A 126 34.22 -27.32 28.81
CA ASN A 126 34.38 -27.99 30.11
C ASN A 126 35.18 -29.29 30.02
N LYS A 127 35.12 -30.02 28.89
CA LYS A 127 35.99 -31.20 28.67
C LYS A 127 37.45 -30.84 28.43
N HIS A 128 37.74 -29.68 27.83
CA HIS A 128 39.11 -29.21 27.59
C HIS A 128 39.77 -28.56 28.82
N VAL A 129 38.99 -28.08 29.80
CA VAL A 129 39.51 -27.40 31.00
C VAL A 129 39.86 -28.36 32.14
N LYS A 130 39.48 -29.64 32.08
CA LYS A 130 40.00 -30.63 33.03
C LYS A 130 41.51 -30.78 32.80
N PRO A 131 42.38 -30.43 33.76
CA PRO A 131 43.80 -30.70 33.62
C PRO A 131 43.93 -32.22 33.49
N GLN A 132 44.34 -32.67 32.30
CA GLN A 132 44.99 -33.97 32.18
C GLN A 132 46.11 -33.94 33.23
N PRO A 133 46.14 -34.86 34.20
CA PRO A 133 47.28 -34.95 35.09
C PRO A 133 48.49 -35.22 34.20
N SER A 134 49.31 -34.18 33.98
CA SER A 134 50.59 -34.33 33.32
C SER A 134 51.46 -35.08 34.32
N VAL A 135 51.38 -36.41 34.30
CA VAL A 135 52.32 -37.26 35.02
C VAL A 135 53.67 -37.00 34.37
N ASN A 136 54.55 -36.32 35.10
CA ASN A 136 55.90 -36.06 34.66
C ASN A 136 56.64 -37.41 34.72
N LEU A 137 56.91 -38.01 33.55
CA LEU A 137 57.48 -39.36 33.45
C LEU A 137 58.88 -39.49 34.06
N LEU A 138 59.49 -38.38 34.46
CA LEU A 138 60.81 -38.31 35.10
C LEU A 138 60.75 -38.49 36.63
N ASP A 139 59.57 -38.45 37.26
CA ASP A 139 59.40 -38.57 38.71
C ASP A 139 59.30 -40.04 39.21
N ILE A 140 59.63 -41.03 38.37
CA ILE A 140 59.48 -42.46 38.70
C ILE A 140 60.77 -43.10 39.26
N ASN A 141 61.88 -42.35 39.36
CA ASN A 141 63.14 -42.89 39.86
C ASN A 141 63.70 -42.11 41.06
N GLU A 142 63.13 -42.33 42.25
CA GLU A 142 63.86 -42.32 43.53
C GLU A 142 63.31 -43.39 44.48
#